data_AF-A0A222SID7-F1
#
_entry.id   AF-A0A222SID7-F1
#
_cell.length_a   1.000
_cell.length_b   1.000
_cell.length_c   1.000
_cell.angle_alpha   90.00
_cell.angle_beta   90.00
_cell.angle_gamma   90.00
#
_symmetry.space_group_name_H-M   'P 1'
#
loop_
_entity.id
_entity.type
_entity.pdbx_description
1 polymer ?
#
loop_
_entity_poly.entity_id
_entity_poly.type
_entity_poly.pdbx_seq_one_letter_code
_entity_poly.pdbx_strand_id
1 'polypeptide(L)'
;MKRYRRNPLFFLLLIFMVSAATAIFACSPRNPGNDRVDEEVTADEAAGKSASPLVDTQWRLVEFQSMDDAQGTLRPDDPTLYVMRLKEDGTVDMRLNCNQAGGTWTSEPAEDPSSGSFGFGPLVATQVECPPPSMDQQVLKQAPYISSYLLKDGMLYLSLMADGGIYAWEPHVEQPLLVDPDPAIEQAVRHAAPDYRRDIVRQEMARYLYGRVDLDGDGKEEVLVYLLGSFFCGSGGCTMMLFTEDENGHRLVNNFPITRTPVIVSPNRTEGWNDLWRVEYGGGASPGYVRHAFDGTKYVERERTTMERVPEGKLFMSGDFTFETGTPLEPRE
;
A
#
# COMPACT_ATOMS: atom_id res chain seq x y z
N MET A 1 -49.40 0.94 -25.98
CA MET A 1 -49.73 1.60 -24.68
C MET A 1 -48.52 1.40 -23.78
N LYS A 2 -47.72 2.41 -23.44
CA LYS A 2 -48.02 3.53 -22.54
C LYS A 2 -47.18 4.76 -22.96
N ARG A 3 -47.84 5.92 -22.89
CA ARG A 3 -47.37 7.26 -23.23
C ARG A 3 -46.45 7.81 -22.13
N TYR A 4 -45.31 8.40 -22.51
CA TYR A 4 -44.58 9.31 -21.64
C TYR A 4 -45.15 10.72 -21.81
N ARG A 5 -45.72 11.28 -20.73
CA ARG A 5 -46.30 12.63 -20.70
C ARG A 5 -45.19 13.65 -20.46
N ARG A 6 -45.07 14.60 -21.39
CA ARG A 6 -44.55 15.96 -21.14
C ARG A 6 -45.44 16.66 -20.10
N ASN A 7 -44.84 17.50 -19.27
CA ASN A 7 -45.45 18.79 -18.95
C ASN A 7 -44.40 19.88 -18.66
N PRO A 8 -44.70 21.16 -18.97
CA PRO A 8 -43.76 22.28 -19.04
C PRO A 8 -44.05 23.37 -17.98
N LEU A 9 -43.54 24.60 -18.22
CA LEU A 9 -43.74 25.90 -17.53
C LEU A 9 -42.65 26.26 -16.50
N PHE A 10 -42.07 27.48 -16.44
CA PHE A 10 -42.16 28.75 -17.21
C PHE A 10 -41.13 29.73 -16.58
N PHE A 11 -41.02 30.96 -17.14
CA PHE A 11 -40.30 32.16 -16.65
C PHE A 11 -38.76 32.20 -16.84
N LEU A 12 -38.10 33.28 -17.28
CA LEU A 12 -38.51 34.54 -17.94
C LEU A 12 -37.24 35.20 -18.52
N LEU A 13 -37.44 35.91 -19.62
CA LEU A 13 -36.58 36.82 -20.37
C LEU A 13 -35.83 37.88 -19.51
N LEU A 14 -34.55 38.17 -19.83
CA LEU A 14 -34.00 39.54 -19.75
C LEU A 14 -32.85 39.75 -20.75
N ILE A 15 -32.86 40.94 -21.37
CA ILE A 15 -32.16 41.39 -22.59
C ILE A 15 -31.08 42.43 -22.21
N PHE A 16 -30.14 42.65 -23.14
CA PHE A 16 -29.19 43.79 -23.33
C PHE A 16 -27.76 43.52 -22.83
N MET A 17 -26.67 43.96 -23.50
CA MET A 17 -26.48 44.88 -24.63
C MET A 17 -25.14 44.56 -25.33
N VAL A 18 -25.12 44.69 -26.66
CA VAL A 18 -23.90 44.77 -27.49
C VAL A 18 -23.26 46.15 -27.31
N SER A 19 -21.94 46.23 -27.18
CA SER A 19 -21.22 47.48 -27.51
C SER A 19 -19.87 47.18 -28.13
N ALA A 20 -19.73 47.57 -29.39
CA ALA A 20 -18.49 47.68 -30.13
C ALA A 20 -18.07 49.16 -30.11
N ALA A 21 -16.80 49.44 -29.86
CA ALA A 21 -16.21 50.75 -30.11
C ALA A 21 -14.86 50.55 -30.83
N THR A 22 -14.76 51.16 -32.01
CA THR A 22 -13.62 51.10 -32.93
C THR A 22 -12.94 52.47 -32.98
N ALA A 23 -11.60 52.42 -33.01
CA ALA A 23 -10.63 53.38 -33.57
C ALA A 23 -10.58 54.83 -33.04
N ILE A 24 -9.36 55.30 -32.71
CA ILE A 24 -8.70 56.43 -33.40
C ILE A 24 -7.17 56.22 -33.44
N PHE A 25 -6.62 56.40 -34.64
CA PHE A 25 -5.21 56.47 -35.04
C PHE A 25 -4.63 57.84 -34.68
N ALA A 26 -3.43 57.92 -34.10
CA ALA A 26 -2.63 59.15 -34.08
C ALA A 26 -1.15 58.85 -34.30
N CYS A 27 -0.53 59.60 -35.22
CA CYS A 27 0.83 59.43 -35.74
C CYS A 27 1.83 60.41 -35.10
N SER A 28 3.00 59.88 -34.69
CA SER A 28 4.38 60.48 -34.72
C SER A 28 4.73 61.73 -33.88
N PRO A 29 6.03 61.99 -33.53
CA PRO A 29 7.24 61.70 -34.30
C PRO A 29 8.44 61.03 -33.57
N ARG A 30 9.38 60.55 -34.40
CA ARG A 30 10.72 60.01 -34.08
C ARG A 30 11.65 61.04 -33.42
N ASN A 31 12.51 60.57 -32.50
CA ASN A 31 13.86 61.10 -32.30
C ASN A 31 14.84 59.93 -32.07
N PRO A 32 16.06 59.94 -32.64
CA PRO A 32 16.99 58.81 -32.60
C PRO A 32 18.03 58.97 -31.48
N GLY A 33 18.42 57.87 -30.84
CA GLY A 33 19.55 57.89 -29.89
C GLY A 33 19.61 56.65 -29.02
N ASN A 34 20.30 55.63 -29.53
CA ASN A 34 21.26 54.79 -28.80
C ASN A 34 20.99 54.47 -27.32
N ASP A 35 20.58 53.24 -27.01
CA ASP A 35 21.43 52.26 -26.32
C ASP A 35 20.65 50.97 -25.99
N ARG A 36 21.39 49.87 -26.05
CA ARG A 36 20.96 48.48 -25.83
C ARG A 36 20.25 48.29 -24.48
N VAL A 37 19.05 47.71 -24.49
CA VAL A 37 18.56 46.84 -23.41
C VAL A 37 17.80 45.68 -24.04
N ASP A 38 18.05 44.52 -23.48
CA ASP A 38 17.77 43.16 -23.91
C ASP A 38 16.30 42.89 -24.25
N GLU A 39 16.10 42.13 -25.31
CA GLU A 39 14.81 41.61 -25.76
C GLU A 39 14.39 40.48 -24.81
N GLU A 40 13.40 40.78 -23.97
CA GLU A 40 12.70 39.84 -23.11
C GLU A 40 11.91 38.87 -23.98
N VAL A 41 12.46 37.67 -24.22
CA VAL A 41 11.69 36.53 -24.70
C VAL A 41 11.30 35.69 -23.49
N THR A 42 10.07 35.89 -23.04
CA THR A 42 9.35 34.92 -22.23
C THR A 42 9.24 33.62 -23.02
N ALA A 43 9.91 32.57 -22.55
CA ALA A 43 9.53 31.19 -22.80
C ALA A 43 9.37 30.52 -21.43
N ASP A 44 8.35 30.98 -20.72
CA ASP A 44 7.67 30.21 -19.70
C ASP A 44 6.95 29.05 -20.42
N GLU A 45 7.73 28.04 -20.79
CA GLU A 45 7.24 26.76 -21.30
C GLU A 45 8.26 25.65 -20.98
N ALA A 46 8.78 25.65 -19.75
CA ALA A 46 9.25 24.42 -19.13
C ALA A 46 8.01 23.76 -18.50
N ALA A 47 7.24 23.09 -19.37
CA ALA A 47 6.12 22.24 -19.00
C ALA A 47 6.49 21.39 -17.77
N GLY A 48 5.69 21.49 -16.73
CA GLY A 48 5.81 20.61 -15.57
C GLY A 48 5.75 19.16 -16.04
N LYS A 49 6.88 18.45 -16.00
CA LYS A 49 6.88 16.99 -16.05
C LYS A 49 6.04 16.57 -14.86
N SER A 50 4.82 16.08 -15.11
CA SER A 50 4.02 15.44 -14.07
C SER A 50 4.90 14.38 -13.42
N ALA A 51 5.14 14.52 -12.11
CA ALA A 51 5.83 13.49 -11.36
C ALA A 51 5.11 12.16 -11.58
N SER A 52 5.86 11.09 -11.84
CA SER A 52 5.26 9.78 -12.07
C SER A 52 4.55 9.29 -10.82
N PRO A 53 3.33 8.74 -10.91
CA PRO A 53 2.60 8.20 -9.75
C PRO A 53 3.25 6.93 -9.17
N LEU A 54 4.30 6.42 -9.80
CA LEU A 54 5.03 5.23 -9.35
C LEU A 54 6.24 5.56 -8.46
N VAL A 55 6.55 6.84 -8.25
CA VAL A 55 7.66 7.29 -7.40
C VAL A 55 7.41 6.95 -5.92
N ASP A 56 8.42 6.38 -5.26
CA ASP A 56 8.40 5.94 -3.86
C ASP A 56 7.22 4.99 -3.54
N THR A 57 6.98 4.04 -4.45
CA THR A 57 5.93 3.03 -4.30
C THR A 57 6.54 1.64 -4.12
N GLN A 58 5.77 0.75 -3.48
CA GLN A 58 6.15 -0.65 -3.31
C GLN A 58 4.99 -1.56 -3.72
N TRP A 59 5.33 -2.68 -4.34
CA TRP A 59 4.42 -3.54 -5.05
C TRP A 59 4.71 -5.01 -4.77
N ARG A 60 3.67 -5.83 -4.73
CA ARG A 60 3.77 -7.29 -4.55
C ARG A 60 3.26 -7.97 -5.81
N LEU A 61 3.99 -8.96 -6.32
CA LEU A 61 3.58 -9.68 -7.52
C LEU A 61 2.37 -10.58 -7.22
N VAL A 62 1.31 -10.43 -8.01
CA VAL A 62 0.11 -11.26 -7.90
C VAL A 62 0.11 -12.36 -8.95
N GLU A 63 0.36 -11.99 -10.21
CA GLU A 63 0.34 -12.94 -11.31
C GLU A 63 1.06 -12.43 -12.56
N PHE A 64 1.36 -13.38 -13.45
CA PHE A 64 1.73 -13.13 -14.82
C PHE A 64 0.71 -13.79 -15.76
N GLN A 65 0.09 -12.99 -16.62
CA GLN A 65 -0.78 -13.48 -17.68
C GLN A 65 0.04 -13.59 -18.97
N SER A 66 0.28 -14.81 -19.43
CA SER A 66 0.93 -15.05 -20.72
C SER A 66 -0.08 -14.86 -21.86
N MET A 67 0.39 -14.38 -23.01
CA MET A 67 -0.38 -14.40 -24.25
C MET A 67 -0.27 -15.74 -25.00
N ASP A 68 0.58 -16.65 -24.51
CA ASP A 68 0.61 -18.05 -24.94
C ASP A 68 -0.41 -18.86 -24.14
N ASP A 69 -1.48 -19.30 -24.81
CA ASP A 69 -2.56 -20.10 -24.24
C ASP A 69 -2.07 -21.39 -23.56
N ALA A 70 -0.90 -21.92 -23.96
CA ALA A 70 -0.32 -23.10 -23.32
C ALA A 70 0.28 -22.82 -21.94
N GLN A 71 0.72 -21.58 -21.69
CA GLN A 71 1.29 -21.15 -20.41
C GLN A 71 0.21 -20.61 -19.46
N GLY A 72 -0.80 -19.92 -19.99
CA GLY A 72 -1.91 -19.37 -19.21
C GLY A 72 -1.46 -18.35 -18.15
N THR A 73 -2.07 -18.42 -16.97
CA THR A 73 -1.74 -17.54 -15.84
C THR A 73 -0.81 -18.24 -14.86
N LEU A 74 0.33 -17.61 -14.57
CA LEU A 74 1.31 -18.04 -13.57
C LEU A 74 1.19 -17.18 -12.32
N ARG A 75 1.33 -17.79 -11.14
CA ARG A 75 1.27 -17.09 -9.85
C ARG A 75 2.44 -17.53 -8.97
N PRO A 76 2.99 -16.63 -8.13
CA PRO A 76 3.89 -17.05 -7.07
C PRO A 76 3.17 -17.99 -6.09
N ASP A 77 3.86 -19.02 -5.63
CA ASP A 77 3.37 -19.87 -4.55
C ASP A 77 3.22 -19.09 -3.23
N ASP A 78 4.19 -18.22 -2.96
CA ASP A 78 4.15 -17.25 -1.88
C ASP A 78 4.42 -15.83 -2.43
N PRO A 79 3.38 -15.01 -2.69
CA PRO A 79 3.54 -13.66 -3.19
C PRO A 79 4.32 -12.75 -2.22
N THR A 80 4.41 -13.06 -0.93
CA THR A 80 5.20 -12.25 0.02
C THR A 80 6.71 -12.29 -0.27
N LEU A 81 7.15 -13.27 -1.06
CA LEU A 81 8.53 -13.38 -1.50
C LEU A 81 8.83 -12.61 -2.79
N TYR A 82 7.84 -11.91 -3.37
CA TYR A 82 7.97 -11.17 -4.61
C TYR A 82 7.54 -9.72 -4.41
N VAL A 83 8.51 -8.89 -4.04
CA VAL A 83 8.28 -7.49 -3.67
C VAL A 83 9.21 -6.61 -4.50
N MET A 84 8.68 -5.50 -5.01
CA MET A 84 9.41 -4.50 -5.79
C MET A 84 9.21 -3.14 -5.15
N ARG A 85 10.30 -2.39 -4.93
CA ARG A 85 10.27 -1.01 -4.47
C ARG A 85 10.85 -0.08 -5.53
N LEU A 86 10.04 0.86 -6.00
CA LEU A 86 10.40 1.90 -6.96
C LEU A 86 10.72 3.19 -6.19
N LYS A 87 12.00 3.54 -6.06
CA LYS A 87 12.44 4.70 -5.27
C LYS A 87 12.41 6.00 -6.07
N GLU A 88 12.33 7.12 -5.36
CA GLU A 88 12.35 8.47 -5.92
C GLU A 88 13.63 8.81 -6.70
N ASP A 89 14.77 8.25 -6.31
CA ASP A 89 16.05 8.45 -7.00
C ASP A 89 16.18 7.69 -8.34
N GLY A 90 15.12 7.02 -8.78
CA GLY A 90 15.11 6.21 -10.00
C GLY A 90 15.77 4.83 -9.83
N THR A 91 16.06 4.41 -8.60
CA THR A 91 16.52 3.04 -8.31
C THR A 91 15.37 2.11 -7.96
N VAL A 92 15.54 0.83 -8.27
CA VAL A 92 14.60 -0.24 -7.93
C VAL A 92 15.31 -1.31 -7.11
N ASP A 93 14.66 -1.76 -6.04
CA ASP A 93 15.04 -2.97 -5.30
C ASP A 93 13.93 -4.01 -5.46
N MET A 94 14.31 -5.27 -5.58
CA MET A 94 13.37 -6.39 -5.68
C MET A 94 13.82 -7.56 -4.82
N ARG A 95 12.89 -8.15 -4.07
CA ARG A 95 12.97 -9.52 -3.61
C ARG A 95 12.23 -10.40 -4.60
N LEU A 96 12.90 -11.41 -5.15
CA LEU A 96 12.35 -12.38 -6.09
C LEU A 96 12.59 -13.79 -5.55
N ASN A 97 11.62 -14.30 -4.79
CA ASN A 97 11.75 -15.51 -4.00
C ASN A 97 12.90 -15.41 -2.99
N CYS A 98 13.96 -16.20 -3.22
CA CYS A 98 15.19 -16.21 -2.45
C CYS A 98 16.23 -15.22 -2.97
N ASN A 99 16.06 -14.69 -4.18
CA ASN A 99 17.00 -13.79 -4.82
C ASN A 99 16.69 -12.32 -4.47
N GLN A 100 17.74 -11.52 -4.35
CA GLN A 100 17.66 -10.07 -4.26
C GLN A 100 18.16 -9.48 -5.58
N ALA A 101 17.44 -8.52 -6.13
CA ALA A 101 17.81 -7.83 -7.36
C ALA A 101 17.69 -6.32 -7.19
N GLY A 102 18.49 -5.58 -7.94
CA GLY A 102 18.43 -4.12 -7.94
C GLY A 102 18.95 -3.51 -9.23
N GLY A 103 18.55 -2.28 -9.49
CA GLY A 103 18.96 -1.54 -10.69
C GLY A 103 18.30 -0.17 -10.78
N THR A 104 18.01 0.27 -12.00
CA THR A 104 17.33 1.54 -12.27
C THR A 104 15.96 1.30 -12.90
N TRP A 105 15.05 2.25 -12.75
CA TRP A 105 13.77 2.26 -13.41
C TRP A 105 13.44 3.66 -13.93
N THR A 106 12.58 3.72 -14.93
CA THR A 106 12.09 4.97 -15.54
C THR A 106 10.61 4.83 -15.86
N SER A 107 9.90 5.95 -15.84
CA SER A 107 8.53 6.03 -16.36
C SER A 107 8.22 7.43 -16.89
N GLU A 108 7.40 7.48 -17.93
CA GLU A 108 6.86 8.72 -18.47
C GLU A 108 5.33 8.60 -18.56
N PRO A 109 4.58 9.33 -17.72
CA PRO A 109 3.12 9.34 -17.78
C PRO A 109 2.59 9.84 -19.13
N ALA A 110 1.51 9.22 -19.60
CA ALA A 110 0.72 9.72 -20.72
C ALA A 110 -0.14 10.92 -20.27
N GLU A 111 -1.07 11.38 -21.13
CA GLU A 111 -2.04 12.42 -20.75
C GLU A 111 -2.86 12.01 -19.51
N ASP A 112 -3.24 10.74 -19.43
CA ASP A 112 -3.76 10.13 -18.20
C ASP A 112 -2.59 9.56 -17.39
N PRO A 113 -2.31 10.09 -16.18
CA PRO A 113 -1.22 9.60 -15.35
C PRO A 113 -1.41 8.15 -14.89
N SER A 114 -2.60 7.56 -15.04
CA SER A 114 -2.80 6.14 -14.77
C SER A 114 -2.13 5.22 -15.80
N SER A 115 -1.49 5.74 -16.85
CA SER A 115 -0.79 4.94 -17.85
C SER A 115 0.43 5.65 -18.41
N GLY A 116 1.33 4.91 -19.04
CA GLY A 116 2.49 5.51 -19.70
C GLY A 116 3.58 4.50 -20.04
N SER A 117 4.75 5.03 -20.42
CA SER A 117 5.93 4.20 -20.62
C SER A 117 6.56 3.80 -19.28
N PHE A 118 7.11 2.61 -19.21
CA PHE A 118 7.84 2.10 -18.07
C PHE A 118 9.01 1.24 -18.56
N GLY A 119 10.17 1.36 -17.92
CA GLY A 119 11.31 0.50 -18.26
C GLY A 119 12.25 0.30 -17.09
N PHE A 120 12.73 -0.94 -16.94
CA PHE A 120 13.89 -1.23 -16.10
C PHE A 120 15.18 -0.99 -16.89
N GLY A 121 16.16 -0.38 -16.23
CA GLY A 121 17.54 -0.49 -16.66
C GLY A 121 18.12 -1.87 -16.34
N PRO A 122 19.44 -2.07 -16.53
CA PRO A 122 20.09 -3.34 -16.18
C PRO A 122 19.86 -3.69 -14.70
N LEU A 123 19.31 -4.88 -14.46
CA LEU A 123 19.14 -5.44 -13.12
C LEU A 123 20.32 -6.35 -12.79
N VAL A 124 20.87 -6.19 -11.59
CA VAL A 124 21.84 -7.11 -11.00
C VAL A 124 21.11 -7.92 -9.94
N ALA A 125 21.24 -9.24 -9.99
CA ALA A 125 20.59 -10.14 -9.04
C ALA A 125 21.58 -11.15 -8.46
N THR A 126 21.29 -11.61 -7.25
CA THR A 126 21.91 -12.84 -6.72
C THR A 126 21.54 -14.01 -7.64
N GLN A 127 22.44 -14.98 -7.77
CA GLN A 127 22.24 -16.17 -8.61
C GLN A 127 22.08 -17.42 -7.74
N VAL A 128 21.22 -17.33 -6.74
CA VAL A 128 20.85 -18.49 -5.92
C VAL A 128 19.76 -19.26 -6.65
N GLU A 129 19.83 -20.59 -6.64
CA GLU A 129 18.77 -21.45 -7.16
C GLU A 129 17.63 -21.49 -6.14
N CYS A 130 16.55 -20.76 -6.41
CA CYS A 130 15.40 -20.75 -5.52
C CYS A 130 14.62 -22.06 -5.60
N PRO A 131 14.06 -22.54 -4.47
CA PRO A 131 13.25 -23.76 -4.46
C PRO A 131 12.10 -23.66 -5.48
N PRO A 132 11.92 -24.65 -6.36
CA PRO A 132 10.79 -24.67 -7.28
C PRO A 132 9.49 -25.05 -6.55
N PRO A 133 8.31 -24.57 -7.01
CA PRO A 133 8.08 -23.60 -8.08
C PRO A 133 8.61 -22.18 -7.76
N SER A 134 9.23 -21.53 -8.75
CA SER A 134 9.74 -20.17 -8.60
C SER A 134 9.62 -19.38 -9.91
N MET A 135 9.29 -18.11 -9.79
CA MET A 135 9.18 -17.14 -10.89
C MET A 135 10.39 -16.19 -10.95
N ASP A 136 11.37 -16.31 -10.05
CA ASP A 136 12.53 -15.41 -9.93
C ASP A 136 13.29 -15.24 -11.25
N GLN A 137 13.66 -16.35 -11.89
CA GLN A 137 14.39 -16.33 -13.17
C GLN A 137 13.53 -15.81 -14.32
N GLN A 138 12.22 -16.06 -14.28
CA GLN A 138 11.30 -15.56 -15.30
C GLN A 138 11.23 -14.03 -15.22
N VAL A 139 10.97 -13.47 -14.04
CA VAL A 139 10.90 -12.02 -13.81
C VAL A 139 12.20 -11.35 -14.24
N LEU A 140 13.36 -11.88 -13.85
CA LEU A 140 14.66 -11.32 -14.24
C LEU A 140 14.91 -11.34 -15.75
N LYS A 141 14.56 -12.44 -16.43
CA LYS A 141 14.72 -12.57 -17.89
C LYS A 141 13.76 -11.67 -18.67
N GLN A 142 12.57 -11.43 -18.12
CA GLN A 142 11.52 -10.66 -18.79
C GLN A 142 11.57 -9.17 -18.49
N ALA A 143 12.18 -8.76 -17.37
CA ALA A 143 12.30 -7.36 -16.97
C ALA A 143 12.79 -6.39 -18.06
N PRO A 144 13.81 -6.74 -18.90
CA PRO A 144 14.26 -5.86 -19.98
C PRO A 144 13.23 -5.61 -21.10
N TYR A 145 12.17 -6.43 -21.17
CA TYR A 145 11.14 -6.32 -22.19
C TYR A 145 9.87 -5.61 -21.69
N ILE A 146 9.82 -5.19 -20.43
CA ILE A 146 8.71 -4.38 -19.92
C ILE A 146 8.81 -2.98 -20.54
N SER A 147 7.69 -2.47 -21.05
CA SER A 147 7.68 -1.21 -21.81
C SER A 147 6.61 -0.20 -21.39
N SER A 148 5.55 -0.65 -20.72
CA SER A 148 4.45 0.22 -20.33
C SER A 148 3.85 -0.19 -19.00
N TYR A 149 3.19 0.76 -18.36
CA TYR A 149 2.40 0.54 -17.16
C TYR A 149 0.95 0.97 -17.35
N LEU A 150 0.07 0.33 -16.57
CA LEU A 150 -1.30 0.76 -16.35
C LEU A 150 -1.62 0.62 -14.86
N LEU A 151 -2.08 1.69 -14.26
CA LEU A 151 -2.70 1.72 -12.95
C LEU A 151 -4.21 1.59 -13.13
N LYS A 152 -4.80 0.52 -12.57
CA LYS A 152 -6.24 0.28 -12.64
C LYS A 152 -6.69 -0.45 -11.39
N ASP A 153 -7.77 0.01 -10.78
CA ASP A 153 -8.35 -0.58 -9.56
C ASP A 153 -7.32 -0.69 -8.41
N GLY A 154 -6.38 0.25 -8.35
CA GLY A 154 -5.28 0.27 -7.37
C GLY A 154 -4.11 -0.67 -7.70
N MET A 155 -4.22 -1.50 -8.73
CA MET A 155 -3.18 -2.44 -9.16
C MET A 155 -2.24 -1.78 -10.18
N LEU A 156 -0.99 -2.22 -10.19
CA LEU A 156 -0.01 -1.91 -11.22
C LEU A 156 0.12 -3.07 -12.21
N TYR A 157 -0.16 -2.81 -13.47
CA TYR A 157 0.05 -3.74 -14.56
C TYR A 157 1.28 -3.32 -15.37
N LEU A 158 2.28 -4.18 -15.46
CA LEU A 158 3.48 -3.98 -16.27
C LEU A 158 3.41 -4.89 -17.50
N SER A 159 3.33 -4.27 -18.69
CA SER A 159 3.18 -5.01 -19.95
C SER A 159 4.52 -5.19 -20.66
N LEU A 160 4.75 -6.40 -21.15
CA LEU A 160 5.89 -6.70 -22.00
C LEU A 160 5.63 -6.16 -23.42
N MET A 161 6.71 -5.83 -24.13
CA MET A 161 6.67 -5.55 -25.55
C MET A 161 6.13 -6.74 -26.36
N ALA A 162 5.60 -6.45 -27.55
CA ALA A 162 5.17 -7.44 -28.54
C ALA A 162 4.16 -8.48 -27.99
N ASP A 163 3.26 -8.02 -27.11
CA ASP A 163 2.27 -8.86 -26.45
C ASP A 163 2.90 -10.05 -25.70
N GLY A 164 4.07 -9.87 -25.08
CA GLY A 164 4.78 -10.93 -24.36
C GLY A 164 4.10 -11.40 -23.07
N GLY A 165 3.06 -10.69 -22.64
CA GLY A 165 2.32 -10.94 -21.40
C GLY A 165 2.27 -9.71 -20.48
N ILE A 166 1.57 -9.87 -19.36
CA ILE A 166 1.32 -8.79 -18.41
C ILE A 166 1.60 -9.30 -17.00
N TYR A 167 2.44 -8.57 -16.27
CA TYR A 167 2.58 -8.76 -14.82
C TYR A 167 1.58 -7.88 -14.08
N ALA A 168 0.78 -8.48 -13.19
CA ALA A 168 -0.10 -7.77 -12.29
C ALA A 168 0.54 -7.72 -10.89
N TRP A 169 0.66 -6.51 -10.37
CA TRP A 169 1.20 -6.22 -9.05
C TRP A 169 0.15 -5.49 -8.24
N GLU A 170 0.00 -5.85 -6.98
CA GLU A 170 -0.84 -5.11 -6.05
C GLU A 170 0.01 -4.17 -5.20
N PRO A 171 -0.56 -3.08 -4.66
CA PRO A 171 0.12 -2.23 -3.72
C PRO A 171 0.66 -3.05 -2.56
N HIS A 172 1.96 -3.04 -2.39
CA HIS A 172 2.58 -3.47 -1.17
C HIS A 172 2.81 -2.21 -0.35
N VAL A 173 1.73 -1.75 0.26
CA VAL A 173 1.84 -0.76 1.31
C VAL A 173 2.26 -1.56 2.53
N GLU A 174 3.52 -1.44 2.95
CA GLU A 174 3.75 -1.48 4.40
C GLU A 174 2.87 -0.35 4.93
N GLN A 175 1.65 -0.66 5.38
CA GLN A 175 0.84 0.37 6.03
C GLN A 175 1.74 0.97 7.10
N PRO A 176 1.99 2.29 7.09
CA PRO A 176 3.05 2.86 7.88
C PRO A 176 2.78 2.49 9.32
N LEU A 177 3.57 1.54 9.82
CA LEU A 177 3.47 1.14 11.19
C LEU A 177 4.03 2.30 11.98
N LEU A 178 3.14 2.93 12.73
CA LEU A 178 3.43 4.08 13.52
C LEU A 178 4.26 3.61 14.73
N VAL A 179 5.35 4.34 14.95
CA VAL A 179 6.29 4.14 16.05
C VAL A 179 6.47 5.42 16.86
N ASP A 180 5.64 6.42 16.61
CA ASP A 180 5.57 7.62 17.41
C ASP A 180 4.83 7.31 18.72
N PRO A 181 5.34 7.78 19.88
CA PRO A 181 4.67 7.59 21.16
C PRO A 181 3.23 8.12 21.14
N ASP A 182 2.28 7.27 21.53
CA ASP A 182 0.87 7.60 21.70
C ASP A 182 0.43 7.25 23.13
N PRO A 183 0.31 8.25 24.03
CA PRO A 183 -0.05 8.01 25.42
C PRO A 183 -1.40 7.33 25.62
N ALA A 184 -2.37 7.53 24.70
CA ALA A 184 -3.68 6.92 24.79
C ALA A 184 -3.61 5.42 24.47
N ILE A 185 -2.85 5.04 23.43
CA ILE A 185 -2.58 3.63 23.11
C ILE A 185 -1.81 2.97 24.25
N GLU A 186 -0.77 3.61 24.78
CA GLU A 186 0.00 3.04 25.89
C GLU A 186 -0.85 2.80 27.15
N GLN A 187 -1.74 3.75 27.48
CA GLN A 187 -2.69 3.59 28.56
C GLN A 187 -3.64 2.42 28.31
N ALA A 188 -4.15 2.28 27.08
CA ALA A 188 -5.04 1.19 26.69
C ALA A 188 -4.36 -0.17 26.79
N VAL A 189 -3.11 -0.29 26.32
CA VAL A 189 -2.30 -1.52 26.44
C VAL A 189 -2.06 -1.85 27.92
N ARG A 190 -1.65 -0.89 28.75
CA ARG A 190 -1.46 -1.12 30.20
C ARG A 190 -2.76 -1.50 30.92
N HIS A 191 -3.90 -0.98 30.47
CA HIS A 191 -5.20 -1.37 30.99
C HIS A 191 -5.55 -2.81 30.60
N ALA A 192 -5.30 -3.17 29.33
CA ALA A 192 -5.55 -4.50 28.79
C ALA A 192 -4.57 -5.58 29.30
N ALA A 193 -3.36 -5.19 29.69
CA ALA A 193 -2.32 -6.06 30.24
C ALA A 193 -1.97 -5.67 31.70
N PRO A 194 -2.84 -5.96 32.69
CA PRO A 194 -2.62 -5.56 34.07
C PRO A 194 -1.36 -6.18 34.71
N ASP A 195 -0.89 -7.31 34.18
CA ASP A 195 0.32 -8.00 34.65
C ASP A 195 1.62 -7.41 34.08
N TYR A 196 1.57 -6.48 33.13
CA TYR A 196 2.75 -5.79 32.62
C TYR A 196 3.21 -4.71 33.63
N ARG A 197 3.85 -5.17 34.71
CA ARG A 197 4.25 -4.38 35.88
C ARG A 197 5.77 -4.42 36.12
N ARG A 198 6.30 -3.35 36.74
CA ARG A 198 7.74 -3.18 36.99
C ARG A 198 8.36 -4.30 37.81
N ASP A 199 7.64 -4.83 38.79
CA ASP A 199 8.09 -5.92 39.66
C ASP A 199 8.32 -7.23 38.90
N ILE A 200 7.64 -7.41 37.76
CA ILE A 200 7.72 -8.60 36.89
C ILE A 200 8.76 -8.42 35.78
N VAL A 201 8.73 -7.29 35.07
CA VAL A 201 9.48 -7.09 33.81
C VAL A 201 10.94 -6.67 34.04
N ARG A 202 11.22 -6.02 35.19
CA ARG A 202 12.53 -5.60 35.73
C ARG A 202 13.49 -4.82 34.81
N GLN A 203 13.92 -5.37 33.68
CA GLN A 203 14.95 -4.78 32.80
C GLN A 203 14.65 -4.88 31.29
N GLU A 204 13.74 -5.77 30.86
CA GLU A 204 13.42 -5.93 29.43
C GLU A 204 12.04 -5.36 29.12
N MET A 205 11.98 -4.02 29.04
CA MET A 205 10.75 -3.34 28.70
C MET A 205 10.25 -3.77 27.33
N ALA A 206 8.94 -3.97 27.24
CA ALA A 206 8.29 -4.18 25.96
C ALA A 206 8.43 -2.93 25.08
N ARG A 207 8.32 -3.15 23.77
CA ARG A 207 8.10 -2.11 22.78
C ARG A 207 6.77 -2.34 22.09
N TYR A 208 6.26 -1.32 21.42
CA TYR A 208 5.08 -1.46 20.60
C TYR A 208 5.23 -0.70 19.28
N LEU A 209 4.49 -1.17 18.30
CA LEU A 209 4.20 -0.47 17.06
C LEU A 209 2.72 -0.67 16.76
N TYR A 210 2.12 0.20 15.98
CA TYR A 210 0.71 0.10 15.69
C TYR A 210 0.38 0.55 14.27
N GLY A 211 -0.71 0.03 13.74
CA GLY A 211 -1.33 0.56 12.53
C GLY A 211 -2.77 0.97 12.82
N ARG A 212 -3.35 1.75 11.91
CA ARG A 212 -4.75 2.14 11.94
C ARG A 212 -5.47 1.65 10.68
N VAL A 213 -6.63 1.02 10.83
CA VAL A 213 -7.49 0.57 9.73
C VAL A 213 -8.94 0.56 10.17
N ASP A 214 -9.81 1.11 9.34
CA ASP A 214 -11.27 0.98 9.49
C ASP A 214 -11.71 -0.46 9.17
N LEU A 215 -11.94 -1.27 10.21
CA LEU A 215 -12.34 -2.67 10.07
C LEU A 215 -13.86 -2.84 10.04
N ASP A 216 -14.62 -1.95 10.67
CA ASP A 216 -16.08 -2.04 10.78
C ASP A 216 -16.83 -1.14 9.80
N GLY A 217 -16.11 -0.28 9.08
CA GLY A 217 -16.58 0.53 7.96
C GLY A 217 -17.36 1.74 8.43
N ASP A 218 -17.23 2.15 9.69
CA ASP A 218 -17.91 3.30 10.26
C ASP A 218 -17.19 4.64 9.97
N GLY A 219 -16.01 4.58 9.34
CA GLY A 219 -15.17 5.72 8.99
C GLY A 219 -14.23 6.17 10.12
N LYS A 220 -14.22 5.48 11.26
CA LYS A 220 -13.19 5.58 12.30
C LYS A 220 -12.28 4.39 12.19
N GLU A 221 -10.99 4.62 12.38
CA GLU A 221 -10.02 3.55 12.26
C GLU A 221 -9.83 2.82 13.60
N GLU A 222 -9.88 1.49 13.56
CA GLU A 222 -9.37 0.68 14.64
C GLU A 222 -7.85 0.67 14.68
N VAL A 223 -7.33 0.48 15.90
CA VAL A 223 -5.90 0.42 16.16
C VAL A 223 -5.48 -1.01 16.44
N LEU A 224 -4.63 -1.56 15.58
CA LEU A 224 -3.96 -2.82 15.83
C LEU A 224 -2.56 -2.53 16.37
N VAL A 225 -2.31 -2.94 17.61
CA VAL A 225 -1.05 -2.73 18.33
C VAL A 225 -0.30 -4.06 18.41
N TYR A 226 0.92 -4.10 17.90
CA TYR A 226 1.82 -5.25 17.99
C TYR A 226 2.83 -5.03 19.10
N LEU A 227 2.88 -5.94 20.07
CA LEU A 227 3.68 -5.82 21.28
C LEU A 227 4.93 -6.70 21.19
N LEU A 228 6.09 -6.09 21.31
CA LEU A 228 7.41 -6.70 21.19
C LEU A 228 8.07 -6.79 22.55
N GLY A 229 8.90 -7.82 22.77
CA GLY A 229 9.64 -8.05 24.01
C GLY A 229 9.25 -9.35 24.70
N SER A 230 10.12 -9.84 25.58
CA SER A 230 10.03 -11.16 26.20
C SER A 230 8.75 -11.38 27.00
N PHE A 231 8.12 -10.31 27.50
CA PHE A 231 6.83 -10.40 28.20
C PHE A 231 5.66 -10.74 27.26
N PHE A 232 5.65 -10.19 26.04
CA PHE A 232 4.53 -10.34 25.10
C PHE A 232 4.79 -11.35 23.98
N CYS A 233 6.03 -11.85 23.86
CA CYS A 233 6.48 -12.73 22.80
C CYS A 233 6.93 -14.10 23.31
N GLY A 234 6.62 -15.14 22.54
CA GLY A 234 7.11 -16.50 22.73
C GLY A 234 7.52 -17.15 21.41
N SER A 235 7.78 -18.46 21.43
CA SER A 235 8.24 -19.20 20.23
C SER A 235 7.21 -19.28 19.11
N GLY A 236 5.92 -19.08 19.39
CA GLY A 236 4.88 -19.08 18.37
C GLY A 236 4.58 -17.71 17.77
N GLY A 237 5.05 -16.62 18.37
CA GLY A 237 4.74 -15.25 17.93
C GLY A 237 4.60 -14.28 19.10
N CYS A 238 4.20 -13.05 18.80
CA CYS A 238 4.00 -11.96 19.75
C CYS A 238 2.53 -11.63 19.96
N THR A 239 2.22 -10.88 21.00
CA THR A 239 0.85 -10.45 21.26
C THR A 239 0.48 -9.29 20.34
N MET A 240 -0.69 -9.38 19.70
CA MET A 240 -1.32 -8.27 18.99
C MET A 240 -2.65 -7.94 19.66
N MET A 241 -2.95 -6.66 19.86
CA MET A 241 -4.21 -6.19 20.43
C MET A 241 -4.94 -5.30 19.44
N LEU A 242 -6.25 -5.48 19.34
CA LEU A 242 -7.13 -4.65 18.53
C LEU A 242 -7.97 -3.76 19.44
N PHE A 243 -7.91 -2.46 19.21
CA PHE A 243 -8.70 -1.45 19.92
C PHE A 243 -9.59 -0.70 18.95
N THR A 244 -10.77 -0.30 19.42
CA THR A 244 -11.61 0.70 18.77
C THR A 244 -11.71 1.92 19.67
N GLU A 245 -12.04 3.08 19.11
CA GLU A 245 -12.18 4.32 19.86
C GLU A 245 -13.64 4.62 20.21
N ASP A 246 -13.92 4.78 21.50
CA ASP A 246 -15.22 5.24 22.00
C ASP A 246 -15.08 6.53 22.84
N GLU A 247 -16.19 6.99 23.43
CA GLU A 247 -16.23 8.22 24.23
C GLU A 247 -15.25 8.22 25.43
N ASN A 248 -14.81 7.03 25.88
CA ASN A 248 -13.88 6.84 26.99
C ASN A 248 -12.44 6.52 26.51
N GLY A 249 -12.17 6.63 25.21
CA GLY A 249 -10.87 6.35 24.59
C GLY A 249 -10.80 4.97 23.94
N HIS A 250 -9.62 4.37 23.94
CA HIS A 250 -9.39 3.07 23.30
C HIS A 250 -9.92 1.91 24.13
N ARG A 251 -10.93 1.24 23.60
CA ARG A 251 -11.52 0.01 24.17
C ARG A 251 -10.98 -1.22 23.44
N LEU A 252 -10.54 -2.21 24.21
CA LEU A 252 -10.09 -3.49 23.65
C LEU A 252 -11.26 -4.21 22.97
N VAL A 253 -11.09 -4.52 21.69
CA VAL A 253 -12.00 -5.39 20.91
C VAL A 253 -11.54 -6.83 21.01
N ASN A 254 -10.25 -7.09 20.80
CA ASN A 254 -9.71 -8.45 20.89
C ASN A 254 -8.23 -8.49 21.24
N ASN A 255 -7.83 -9.56 21.91
CA ASN A 255 -6.43 -9.92 22.15
C ASN A 255 -6.08 -11.16 21.33
N PHE A 256 -5.05 -11.05 20.50
CA PHE A 256 -4.54 -12.05 19.59
C PHE A 256 -3.17 -12.54 20.09
N PRO A 257 -3.12 -13.54 21.00
CA PRO A 257 -1.86 -14.11 21.45
C PRO A 257 -1.20 -14.87 20.29
N ILE A 258 0.14 -14.94 20.29
CA ILE A 258 0.89 -15.76 19.32
C ILE A 258 0.63 -15.32 17.87
N THR A 259 0.57 -14.02 17.62
CA THR A 259 0.45 -13.43 16.29
C THR A 259 1.82 -13.35 15.63
N ARG A 260 1.89 -13.70 14.34
CA ARG A 260 3.03 -13.43 13.47
C ARG A 260 2.61 -12.55 12.30
N THR A 261 3.59 -11.83 11.77
CA THR A 261 3.45 -11.10 10.52
C THR A 261 3.55 -12.07 9.32
N PRO A 262 2.83 -11.81 8.21
CA PRO A 262 1.90 -10.71 8.02
C PRO A 262 0.51 -10.91 8.67
N VAL A 263 -0.12 -9.79 9.03
CA VAL A 263 -1.58 -9.73 9.22
C VAL A 263 -2.21 -9.23 7.94
N ILE A 264 -3.24 -9.94 7.46
CA ILE A 264 -3.98 -9.62 6.23
C ILE A 264 -5.41 -9.24 6.61
N VAL A 265 -5.85 -8.08 6.17
CA VAL A 265 -7.23 -7.62 6.28
C VAL A 265 -8.00 -8.13 5.06
N SER A 266 -8.89 -9.08 5.29
CA SER A 266 -9.71 -9.71 4.26
C SER A 266 -10.72 -8.72 3.67
N PRO A 267 -11.06 -8.81 2.37
CA PRO A 267 -12.21 -8.09 1.82
C PRO A 267 -13.55 -8.67 2.33
N ASN A 268 -13.55 -9.93 2.80
CA ASN A 268 -14.74 -10.55 3.40
C ASN A 268 -15.02 -9.97 4.78
N ARG A 269 -16.30 -9.84 5.10
CA ARG A 269 -16.77 -9.30 6.38
C ARG A 269 -17.72 -10.26 7.06
N THR A 270 -17.59 -10.38 8.38
CA THR A 270 -18.49 -11.14 9.25
C THR A 270 -19.02 -10.21 10.34
N GLU A 271 -20.34 -10.21 10.57
CA GLU A 271 -20.98 -9.32 11.56
C GLU A 271 -20.60 -7.83 11.38
N GLY A 272 -20.40 -7.40 10.13
CA GLY A 272 -20.05 -6.01 9.79
C GLY A 272 -18.57 -5.67 9.87
N TRP A 273 -17.70 -6.58 10.34
CA TRP A 273 -16.27 -6.34 10.48
C TRP A 273 -15.47 -7.13 9.44
N ASN A 274 -14.38 -6.54 8.92
CA ASN A 274 -13.44 -7.24 8.06
C ASN A 274 -12.81 -8.44 8.79
N ASP A 275 -12.81 -9.60 8.15
CA ASP A 275 -12.12 -10.77 8.68
C ASP A 275 -10.60 -10.53 8.66
N LEU A 276 -9.90 -11.10 9.63
CA LEU A 276 -8.44 -11.00 9.73
C LEU A 276 -7.81 -12.36 9.49
N TRP A 277 -6.75 -12.39 8.70
CA TRP A 277 -5.90 -13.55 8.58
C TRP A 277 -4.54 -13.28 9.22
N ARG A 278 -4.06 -14.26 9.98
CA ARG A 278 -2.74 -14.21 10.60
C ARG A 278 -2.02 -15.53 10.40
N VAL A 279 -0.69 -15.47 10.36
CA VAL A 279 0.14 -16.66 10.27
C VAL A 279 0.36 -17.25 11.66
N GLU A 280 0.21 -18.56 11.78
CA GLU A 280 0.56 -19.29 13.01
C GLU A 280 1.48 -20.47 12.69
N TYR A 281 2.63 -20.53 13.38
CA TYR A 281 3.53 -21.67 13.38
C TYR A 281 4.41 -21.70 14.63
N GLY A 282 4.87 -22.90 15.01
CA GLY A 282 5.65 -23.13 16.23
C GLY A 282 4.94 -24.05 17.22
N GLY A 283 5.66 -24.54 18.24
CA GLY A 283 5.09 -25.45 19.25
C GLY A 283 4.68 -26.84 18.73
N GLY A 284 5.17 -27.24 17.54
CA GLY A 284 4.85 -28.53 16.90
C GLY A 284 3.64 -28.50 15.97
N ALA A 285 2.98 -27.35 15.79
CA ALA A 285 1.88 -27.17 14.84
C ALA A 285 2.39 -26.92 13.41
N SER A 286 1.69 -27.46 12.41
CA SER A 286 1.94 -27.15 11.00
C SER A 286 1.67 -25.68 10.72
N PRO A 287 2.56 -24.99 9.98
CA PRO A 287 2.37 -23.60 9.64
C PRO A 287 1.13 -23.41 8.77
N GLY A 288 0.38 -22.34 9.01
CA GLY A 288 -0.81 -22.03 8.24
C GLY A 288 -1.38 -20.65 8.53
N TYR A 289 -2.28 -20.20 7.66
CA TYR A 289 -3.08 -19.00 7.88
C TYR A 289 -4.32 -19.34 8.70
N VAL A 290 -4.63 -18.52 9.69
CA VAL A 290 -5.81 -18.67 10.54
C VAL A 290 -6.72 -17.47 10.33
N ARG A 291 -7.97 -17.74 9.93
CA ARG A 291 -9.00 -16.71 9.80
C ARG A 291 -9.64 -16.47 11.14
N HIS A 292 -9.64 -15.22 11.55
CA HIS A 292 -10.43 -14.70 12.65
C HIS A 292 -11.58 -13.87 12.09
N ALA A 293 -12.80 -14.20 12.49
CA ALA A 293 -13.99 -13.47 12.11
C ALA A 293 -14.67 -12.91 13.36
N PHE A 294 -15.26 -11.73 13.25
CA PHE A 294 -16.03 -11.13 14.35
C PHE A 294 -17.33 -11.90 14.57
N ASP A 295 -17.66 -12.19 15.83
CA ASP A 295 -18.87 -12.94 16.21
C ASP A 295 -20.00 -12.05 16.78
N GLY A 296 -19.86 -10.74 16.63
CA GLY A 296 -20.75 -9.73 17.23
C GLY A 296 -20.24 -9.20 18.56
N THR A 297 -19.25 -9.86 19.18
CA THR A 297 -18.59 -9.37 20.42
C THR A 297 -17.08 -9.26 20.27
N LYS A 298 -16.44 -10.26 19.67
CA LYS A 298 -14.98 -10.32 19.49
C LYS A 298 -14.60 -11.12 18.26
N TYR A 299 -13.32 -11.10 17.92
CA TYR A 299 -12.78 -11.98 16.88
C TYR A 299 -12.56 -13.40 17.42
N VAL A 300 -13.07 -14.39 16.69
CA VAL A 300 -12.90 -15.82 16.98
C VAL A 300 -12.31 -16.54 15.78
N GLU A 301 -11.46 -17.53 16.04
CA GLU A 301 -10.93 -18.41 15.00
C GLU A 301 -12.08 -19.18 14.32
N ARG A 302 -12.07 -19.21 12.99
CA ARG A 302 -13.09 -19.89 12.19
C ARG A 302 -12.52 -20.99 11.31
N GLU A 303 -11.38 -20.75 10.69
CA GLU A 303 -10.75 -21.68 9.77
C GLU A 303 -9.24 -21.54 9.76
N ARG A 304 -8.58 -22.64 9.40
CA ARG A 304 -7.14 -22.69 9.15
C ARG A 304 -6.89 -23.22 7.73
N THR A 305 -5.97 -22.60 7.02
CA THR A 305 -5.49 -23.04 5.70
C THR A 305 -4.00 -23.38 5.75
N THR A 306 -3.52 -24.06 4.72
CA THR A 306 -2.08 -24.27 4.53
C THR A 306 -1.38 -22.98 4.09
N MET A 307 -0.05 -22.95 4.21
CA MET A 307 0.77 -21.84 3.70
C MET A 307 0.79 -21.76 2.17
N GLU A 308 0.41 -22.83 1.46
CA GLU A 308 0.37 -22.88 -0.02
C GLU A 308 -0.70 -21.98 -0.63
N ARG A 309 -1.68 -21.54 0.17
CA ARG A 309 -2.75 -20.66 -0.27
C ARG A 309 -2.78 -19.41 0.60
N VAL A 310 -2.15 -18.35 0.13
CA VAL A 310 -2.22 -17.04 0.79
C VAL A 310 -3.65 -16.50 0.69
N PRO A 311 -4.26 -16.09 1.82
CA PRO A 311 -5.58 -15.49 1.81
C PRO A 311 -5.62 -14.17 1.07
N GLU A 312 -6.73 -13.91 0.39
CA GLU A 312 -6.99 -12.60 -0.26
C GLU A 312 -7.12 -11.49 0.79
N GLY A 313 -6.55 -10.32 0.50
CA GLY A 313 -6.70 -9.13 1.32
C GLY A 313 -5.48 -8.24 1.36
N LYS A 314 -5.64 -7.09 2.02
CA LYS A 314 -4.58 -6.09 2.17
C LYS A 314 -3.63 -6.51 3.29
N LEU A 315 -2.33 -6.47 3.01
CA LEU A 315 -1.32 -6.59 4.06
C LEU A 315 -1.41 -5.36 4.99
N PHE A 316 -1.33 -5.61 6.30
CA PHE A 316 -1.48 -4.56 7.31
C PHE A 316 -0.28 -4.51 8.27
N MET A 317 0.31 -5.65 8.63
CA MET A 317 1.55 -5.73 9.42
C MET A 317 2.54 -6.68 8.76
N SER A 318 3.24 -6.28 7.70
CA SER A 318 4.07 -7.18 6.89
C SER A 318 5.59 -7.10 7.09
N GLY A 319 6.06 -6.40 8.13
CA GLY A 319 7.49 -6.23 8.40
C GLY A 319 8.14 -7.32 9.28
N ASP A 320 9.47 -7.39 9.21
CA ASP A 320 10.32 -8.18 10.10
C ASP A 320 10.69 -7.35 11.33
N PHE A 321 9.96 -7.54 12.44
CA PHE A 321 10.17 -6.77 13.66
C PHE A 321 11.11 -7.48 14.64
N THR A 322 12.04 -6.70 15.19
CA THR A 322 12.95 -7.15 16.25
C THR A 322 12.52 -6.52 17.58
N PHE A 323 13.09 -6.97 18.69
CA PHE A 323 12.82 -6.35 20.00
C PHE A 323 13.38 -4.92 20.15
N GLU A 324 14.12 -4.42 19.16
CA GLU A 324 14.52 -3.02 19.08
C GLU A 324 13.58 -2.16 18.23
N THR A 325 12.64 -2.78 17.52
CA THR A 325 11.65 -2.07 16.70
C THR A 325 10.56 -1.45 17.57
N GLY A 326 10.11 -0.24 17.22
CA GLY A 326 8.97 0.42 17.85
C GLY A 326 9.30 1.26 19.08
N THR A 327 8.27 1.82 19.66
CA THR A 327 8.33 2.72 20.82
C THR A 327 8.49 1.94 22.12
N PRO A 328 9.36 2.34 23.05
CA PRO A 328 9.40 1.77 24.40
C PRO A 328 8.05 1.91 25.12
N LEU A 329 7.59 0.83 25.76
CA LEU A 329 6.39 0.81 26.58
C LEU A 329 6.75 0.71 28.05
N GLU A 330 6.54 1.77 28.82
CA GLU A 330 6.76 1.75 30.26
C GLU A 330 5.77 0.78 30.95
N PRO A 331 6.27 -0.16 31.78
CA PRO A 331 5.42 -1.01 32.60
C PRO A 331 4.72 -0.20 33.69
N ARG A 332 3.61 -0.74 34.19
CA ARG A 332 2.89 -0.17 35.33
C ARG A 332 3.76 -0.23 36.58
N GLU A 333 3.58 0.75 37.46
CA GLU A 333 4.09 0.70 38.84
C GLU A 333 3.44 -0.46 39.62
#